data_AF-A0A7V8XS69-F1
#
_entry.id   AF-A0A7V8XS69-F1
#
_cell.length_a   1.000
_cell.length_b   1.000
_cell.length_c   1.000
_cell.angle_alpha   90.00
_cell.angle_beta   90.00
_cell.angle_gamma   90.00
#
_symmetry.space_group_name_H-M   'P 1'
#
loop_
_entity.id
_entity.type
_entity.pdbx_description
1 polymer ?
#
loop_
_entity_poly.entity_id
_entity_poly.type
_entity_poly.pdbx_seq_one_letter_code
_entity_poly.pdbx_strand_id
1 'polypeptide(L)'
;MAVHASDPLAEPAFVQWVEELERRQDTTALLELLREQHRIYEEQSSRRIVRMRGWILVLLSHGELPAAALPFVLEELDTSLDPYLVGAAALALRAYPQPRPEFAPFVLRALENIRGHDQPLSFARYGEYPRSVDASTAVRELLATAAWLGHHGTALAPRLRALGDAGTLPLRLRDDLDAALRAIDGTSREAKDEACCSFVLDLARFSWRSSERQDSKSIESTVFEDQSGVLSTYHDLFRGGPTIVAFFYTRCDNPLKCSLTIWKLAQVQRLLESRGVAGQIRTAAITYDPAFDLPDRLRTFGKNRGLRMDSKHSLLRAVDGIAPLRSYFGLGVSFAASLVNRHRIEVFLLDRQGRIAGSFQRLHWDEAHVVDEAVALLSDPPVAPSRGTVWSGLPAVGPSAAIIMACLPKCPLCWSAYLSSAGLTAFAFNAYPRALQLAGLLLLVHLGSVFWRARSTGQWFGFGLSLAGTALVGATIWSGPDAQPLGTVLVSAGALVSALGRRPSQWALRIRQVIQTGVFRRTVERT
;
A
#
# COMPACT_ATOMS: atom_id res chain seq x y z
N MET A 1 -9.84 19.13 -15.92
CA MET A 1 -8.70 20.08 -15.92
C MET A 1 -7.66 19.54 -14.94
N ALA A 2 -6.39 19.44 -15.33
CA ALA A 2 -5.32 19.09 -14.39
C ALA A 2 -4.82 20.36 -13.71
N VAL A 3 -4.95 20.46 -12.38
CA VAL A 3 -4.49 21.63 -11.62
C VAL A 3 -2.99 21.50 -11.33
N HIS A 4 -2.18 21.87 -12.31
CA HIS A 4 -0.78 22.23 -12.07
C HIS A 4 -0.69 23.71 -11.71
N ALA A 5 -0.72 24.02 -10.41
CA ALA A 5 -0.43 25.35 -9.88
C ALA A 5 0.28 25.21 -8.51
N SER A 6 1.10 26.20 -8.15
CA SER A 6 2.07 26.12 -7.04
C SER A 6 1.67 26.92 -5.80
N ASP A 7 0.37 26.93 -5.47
CA ASP A 7 -0.17 27.60 -4.28
C ASP A 7 -1.26 26.74 -3.61
N PRO A 8 -1.44 26.84 -2.28
CA PRO A 8 -2.49 26.14 -1.55
C PRO A 8 -3.88 26.71 -1.91
N LEU A 9 -4.60 26.00 -2.80
CA LEU A 9 -5.99 26.26 -3.24
C LEU A 9 -6.84 26.95 -2.16
N ALA A 10 -7.39 28.14 -2.46
CA ALA A 10 -8.22 28.89 -1.52
C ALA A 10 -9.53 28.15 -1.17
N GLU A 11 -10.07 28.33 0.06
CA GLU A 11 -11.25 27.58 0.52
C GLU A 11 -12.46 27.70 -0.43
N PRO A 12 -12.83 28.88 -0.98
CA PRO A 12 -13.94 28.98 -1.94
C PRO A 12 -13.71 28.16 -3.22
N ALA A 13 -12.47 28.09 -3.71
CA ALA A 13 -12.13 27.32 -4.91
C ALA A 13 -12.08 25.81 -4.64
N PHE A 14 -11.71 25.40 -3.43
CA PHE A 14 -11.85 24.02 -2.97
C PHE A 14 -13.33 23.60 -2.89
N VAL A 15 -14.17 24.42 -2.26
CA VAL A 15 -15.61 24.15 -2.09
C VAL A 15 -16.30 23.96 -3.43
N GLN A 16 -16.13 24.92 -4.35
CA GLN A 16 -16.64 24.81 -5.72
C GLN A 16 -16.15 23.56 -6.47
N TRP A 17 -14.93 23.11 -6.20
CA TRP A 17 -14.39 21.90 -6.82
C TRP A 17 -15.04 20.63 -6.25
N VAL A 18 -15.18 20.49 -4.92
CA VAL A 18 -15.75 19.27 -4.33
C VAL A 18 -17.26 19.15 -4.53
N GLU A 19 -17.99 20.26 -4.54
CA GLU A 19 -19.40 20.30 -4.93
C GLU A 19 -19.58 19.93 -6.42
N GLU A 20 -18.64 20.31 -7.29
CA GLU A 20 -18.62 19.89 -8.69
C GLU A 20 -18.24 18.40 -8.89
N LEU A 21 -17.49 17.79 -7.96
CA LEU A 21 -17.23 16.34 -7.95
C LEU A 21 -18.48 15.56 -7.49
N GLU A 22 -19.13 16.01 -6.41
CA GLU A 22 -20.38 15.46 -5.90
C GLU A 22 -21.49 15.53 -6.96
N ARG A 23 -21.68 16.69 -7.60
CA ARG A 23 -22.66 16.89 -8.69
C ARG A 23 -22.41 16.01 -9.92
N ARG A 24 -21.20 15.47 -10.08
CA ARG A 24 -20.83 14.47 -11.12
C ARG A 24 -20.87 13.03 -10.61
N GLN A 25 -21.15 12.82 -9.33
CA GLN A 25 -21.07 11.53 -8.64
C GLN A 25 -19.67 10.90 -8.72
N ASP A 26 -18.62 11.72 -8.75
CA ASP A 26 -17.21 11.28 -8.74
C ASP A 26 -16.75 10.96 -7.30
N THR A 27 -17.38 9.95 -6.72
CA THR A 27 -17.10 9.45 -5.38
C THR A 27 -15.64 8.98 -5.24
N THR A 28 -15.02 8.48 -6.32
CA THR A 28 -13.60 8.08 -6.34
C THR A 28 -12.69 9.28 -6.09
N ALA A 29 -12.92 10.42 -6.77
CA ALA A 29 -12.16 11.63 -6.51
C ALA A 29 -12.39 12.18 -5.09
N LEU A 30 -13.62 12.13 -4.57
CA LEU A 30 -13.91 12.52 -3.19
C LEU A 30 -13.17 11.64 -2.16
N LEU A 31 -13.04 10.34 -2.39
CA LEU A 31 -12.29 9.44 -1.50
C LEU A 31 -10.76 9.66 -1.56
N GLU A 32 -10.20 9.98 -2.73
CA GLU A 32 -8.78 10.36 -2.83
C GLU A 32 -8.49 11.68 -2.08
N LEU A 33 -9.45 12.61 -2.02
CA LEU A 33 -9.36 13.81 -1.18
C LEU A 33 -9.42 13.52 0.33
N LEU A 34 -9.91 12.35 0.79
CA LEU A 34 -9.85 11.95 2.20
C LEU A 34 -8.49 11.34 2.60
N ARG A 35 -7.50 11.26 1.70
CA ARG A 35 -6.16 10.76 2.01
C ARG A 35 -5.29 11.85 2.63
N GLU A 36 -4.62 11.52 3.72
CA GLU A 36 -3.79 12.43 4.52
C GLU A 36 -2.64 13.00 3.69
N GLN A 37 -2.02 12.19 2.83
CA GLN A 37 -0.97 12.61 1.91
C GLN A 37 -1.47 13.40 0.70
N HIS A 38 -2.78 13.71 0.58
CA HIS A 38 -3.28 14.44 -0.57
C HIS A 38 -2.78 15.89 -0.57
N ARG A 39 -2.19 16.33 -1.69
CA ARG A 39 -1.43 17.58 -1.79
C ARG A 39 -2.19 18.85 -1.42
N ILE A 40 -3.52 18.80 -1.47
CA ILE A 40 -4.38 19.92 -1.02
C ILE A 40 -4.20 20.29 0.46
N TYR A 41 -3.65 19.37 1.26
CA TYR A 41 -3.37 19.53 2.69
C TYR A 41 -1.94 20.01 2.99
N GLU A 42 -1.08 20.15 1.98
CA GLU A 42 0.23 20.80 2.12
C GLU A 42 0.05 22.24 2.64
N GLU A 43 0.78 22.60 3.70
CA GLU A 43 0.76 23.93 4.36
C GLU A 43 -0.60 24.43 4.90
N GLN A 44 -1.61 23.56 5.01
CA GLN A 44 -2.91 23.93 5.61
C GLN A 44 -2.88 23.88 7.15
N SER A 45 -3.60 24.78 7.82
CA SER A 45 -3.81 24.63 9.27
C SER A 45 -4.75 23.46 9.60
N SER A 46 -4.57 22.81 10.75
CA SER A 46 -5.38 21.64 11.16
C SER A 46 -6.88 21.95 11.20
N ARG A 47 -7.27 23.15 11.67
CA ARG A 47 -8.67 23.65 11.66
C ARG A 47 -9.25 23.77 10.25
N ARG A 48 -8.41 24.02 9.25
CA ARG A 48 -8.81 24.09 7.84
C ARG A 48 -8.95 22.69 7.25
N ILE A 49 -8.03 21.77 7.55
CA ILE A 49 -8.15 20.34 7.20
C ILE A 49 -9.44 19.74 7.79
N VAL A 50 -9.77 20.04 9.05
CA VAL A 50 -11.03 19.65 9.70
C VAL A 50 -12.26 20.07 8.88
N ARG A 51 -12.36 21.35 8.49
CA ARG A 51 -13.48 21.83 7.65
C ARG A 51 -13.52 21.11 6.29
N MET A 52 -12.37 21.02 5.62
CA MET A 52 -12.28 20.44 4.28
C MET A 52 -12.69 18.97 4.27
N ARG A 53 -12.20 18.16 5.22
CA ARG A 53 -12.57 16.75 5.38
C ARG A 53 -14.02 16.57 5.80
N GLY A 54 -14.49 17.35 6.79
CA GLY A 54 -15.87 17.30 7.25
C GLY A 54 -16.86 17.60 6.13
N TRP A 55 -16.56 18.57 5.26
CA TRP A 55 -17.39 18.85 4.09
C TRP A 55 -17.41 17.70 3.08
N ILE A 56 -16.25 17.08 2.78
CA ILE A 56 -16.21 15.90 1.91
C ILE A 56 -17.08 14.76 2.50
N LEU A 57 -17.09 14.57 3.82
CA LEU A 57 -17.96 13.60 4.48
C LEU A 57 -19.45 13.97 4.41
N VAL A 58 -19.81 15.26 4.51
CA VAL A 58 -21.19 15.74 4.26
C VAL A 58 -21.62 15.46 2.83
N LEU A 59 -20.81 15.81 1.82
CA LEU A 59 -21.11 15.56 0.41
C LEU A 59 -21.26 14.06 0.11
N LEU A 60 -20.43 13.20 0.74
CA LEU A 60 -20.58 11.74 0.67
C LEU A 60 -21.87 11.22 1.32
N SER A 61 -22.54 11.99 2.18
CA SER A 61 -23.83 11.61 2.78
C SER A 61 -25.05 11.91 1.90
N HIS A 62 -24.89 12.65 0.80
CA HIS A 62 -25.98 12.98 -0.13
C HIS A 62 -26.23 11.90 -1.20
N GLY A 63 -25.32 10.93 -1.34
CA GLY A 63 -25.43 9.79 -2.26
C GLY A 63 -25.49 8.44 -1.53
N GLU A 64 -25.18 7.37 -2.25
CA GLU A 64 -24.95 6.05 -1.63
C GLU A 64 -23.48 5.92 -1.21
N LEU A 65 -23.22 5.65 0.07
CA LEU A 65 -21.85 5.52 0.59
C LEU A 65 -21.24 4.16 0.17
N PRO A 66 -20.15 4.12 -0.63
CA PRO A 66 -19.53 2.86 -1.00
C PRO A 66 -18.71 2.27 0.15
N ALA A 67 -18.52 0.94 0.16
CA ALA A 67 -17.70 0.26 1.17
C ALA A 67 -16.26 0.80 1.27
N ALA A 68 -15.70 1.32 0.16
CA ALA A 68 -14.38 1.96 0.14
C ALA A 68 -14.28 3.26 0.97
N ALA A 69 -15.41 3.87 1.34
CA ALA A 69 -15.46 5.04 2.22
C ALA A 69 -15.37 4.68 3.72
N LEU A 70 -15.79 3.45 4.09
CA LEU A 70 -15.91 3.04 5.50
C LEU A 70 -14.61 3.23 6.31
N PRO A 71 -13.39 2.92 5.81
CA PRO A 71 -12.16 3.16 6.58
C PRO A 71 -11.92 4.62 6.95
N PHE A 72 -12.45 5.57 6.17
CA PHE A 72 -12.34 7.01 6.46
C PHE A 72 -13.44 7.47 7.43
N VAL A 73 -14.68 7.05 7.18
CA VAL A 73 -15.85 7.37 8.03
C VAL A 73 -15.66 6.81 9.44
N LEU A 74 -15.27 5.54 9.54
CA LEU A 74 -15.04 4.88 10.82
C LEU A 74 -13.82 5.46 11.56
N GLU A 75 -12.76 5.95 10.90
CA GLU A 75 -11.62 6.57 11.59
C GLU A 75 -12.01 7.80 12.43
N GLU A 76 -12.87 8.67 11.88
CA GLU A 76 -13.30 9.86 12.61
C GLU A 76 -14.23 9.47 13.78
N LEU A 77 -15.08 8.44 13.62
CA LEU A 77 -15.90 7.92 14.73
C LEU A 77 -15.07 7.20 15.81
N ASP A 78 -14.01 6.50 15.41
CA ASP A 78 -13.13 5.72 16.29
C ASP A 78 -12.22 6.64 17.13
N THR A 79 -11.73 7.73 16.55
CA THR A 79 -10.61 8.51 17.13
C THR A 79 -10.75 10.03 17.12
N SER A 80 -11.75 10.63 16.45
CA SER A 80 -11.87 12.10 16.44
C SER A 80 -12.43 12.63 17.77
N LEU A 81 -11.89 13.78 18.19
CA LEU A 81 -12.45 14.63 19.24
C LEU A 81 -13.05 15.92 18.66
N ASP A 82 -12.98 16.11 17.34
CA ASP A 82 -13.60 17.26 16.67
C ASP A 82 -15.07 16.94 16.33
N PRO A 83 -16.04 17.71 16.85
CA PRO A 83 -17.46 17.43 16.69
C PRO A 83 -17.97 17.62 15.26
N TYR A 84 -17.33 18.47 14.44
CA TYR A 84 -17.72 18.63 13.04
C TYR A 84 -17.34 17.38 12.23
N LEU A 85 -16.15 16.82 12.45
CA LEU A 85 -15.75 15.54 11.85
C LEU A 85 -16.62 14.37 12.35
N VAL A 86 -16.92 14.30 13.65
CA VAL A 86 -17.76 13.23 14.20
C VAL A 86 -19.19 13.30 13.67
N GLY A 87 -19.80 14.49 13.64
CA GLY A 87 -21.14 14.68 13.09
C GLY A 87 -21.23 14.41 11.59
N ALA A 88 -20.25 14.88 10.80
CA ALA A 88 -20.18 14.62 9.36
C ALA A 88 -19.92 13.12 9.05
N ALA A 89 -19.13 12.42 9.86
CA ALA A 89 -18.94 10.98 9.74
C ALA A 89 -20.20 10.19 10.15
N ALA A 90 -20.92 10.65 11.17
CA ALA A 90 -22.20 10.05 11.57
C ALA A 90 -23.27 10.21 10.48
N LEU A 91 -23.33 11.36 9.80
CA LEU A 91 -24.11 11.60 8.58
C LEU A 91 -23.72 10.64 7.46
N ALA A 92 -22.43 10.62 7.08
CA ALA A 92 -21.91 9.77 6.01
C ALA A 92 -22.21 8.27 6.25
N LEU A 93 -22.12 7.80 7.50
CA LEU A 93 -22.39 6.40 7.84
C LEU A 93 -23.85 5.99 7.57
N ARG A 94 -24.83 6.89 7.78
CA ARG A 94 -26.26 6.60 7.50
C ARG A 94 -26.58 6.50 6.01
N ALA A 95 -25.70 7.02 5.15
CA ALA A 95 -25.81 6.89 3.71
C ALA A 95 -25.30 5.54 3.16
N TYR A 96 -24.78 4.66 4.03
CA TYR A 96 -24.40 3.30 3.65
C TYR A 96 -25.65 2.42 3.40
N PRO A 97 -25.67 1.52 2.39
CA PRO A 97 -26.92 0.87 1.93
C PRO A 97 -27.66 0.03 2.98
N GLN A 98 -26.93 -0.55 3.94
CA GLN A 98 -27.46 -1.50 4.91
C GLN A 98 -26.80 -1.29 6.28
N PRO A 99 -27.56 -1.02 7.35
CA PRO A 99 -27.01 -0.99 8.70
C PRO A 99 -26.38 -2.33 9.08
N ARG A 100 -25.33 -2.29 9.92
CA ARG A 100 -24.54 -3.46 10.32
C ARG A 100 -24.15 -3.40 11.79
N PRO A 101 -24.18 -4.51 12.55
CA PRO A 101 -23.83 -4.51 13.97
C PRO A 101 -22.37 -4.12 14.20
N GLU A 102 -21.48 -4.38 13.24
CA GLU A 102 -20.07 -3.96 13.24
C GLU A 102 -19.88 -2.44 13.39
N PHE A 103 -20.87 -1.62 13.06
CA PHE A 103 -20.83 -0.17 13.21
C PHE A 103 -21.15 0.31 14.63
N ALA A 104 -21.90 -0.48 15.42
CA ALA A 104 -22.31 -0.08 16.77
C ALA A 104 -21.12 0.22 17.71
N PRO A 105 -20.02 -0.56 17.73
CA PRO A 105 -18.84 -0.21 18.54
C PRO A 105 -18.21 1.14 18.19
N PHE A 106 -18.29 1.61 16.94
CA PHE A 106 -17.76 2.91 16.52
C PHE A 106 -18.68 4.06 16.94
N VAL A 107 -19.99 3.92 16.75
CA VAL A 107 -20.99 4.89 17.26
C VAL A 107 -20.91 5.00 18.79
N LEU A 108 -20.70 3.88 19.49
CA LEU A 108 -20.47 3.83 20.94
C LEU A 108 -19.23 4.63 21.35
N ARG A 109 -18.07 4.37 20.73
CA ARG A 109 -16.82 5.10 21.04
C ARG A 109 -16.97 6.59 20.74
N ALA A 110 -17.57 6.97 19.62
CA ALA A 110 -17.84 8.36 19.27
C ALA A 110 -18.68 9.09 20.35
N LEU A 111 -19.74 8.45 20.87
CA LEU A 111 -20.60 8.99 21.94
C LEU A 111 -19.87 9.18 23.29
N GLU A 112 -18.83 8.40 23.56
CA GLU A 112 -17.99 8.58 24.76
C GLU A 112 -16.89 9.63 24.53
N ASN A 113 -16.21 9.57 23.38
CA ASN A 113 -15.17 10.50 22.95
C ASN A 113 -15.67 11.96 22.92
N ILE A 114 -16.85 12.21 22.35
CA ILE A 114 -17.35 13.57 22.10
C ILE A 114 -18.11 14.20 23.28
N ARG A 115 -18.30 13.49 24.41
CA ARG A 115 -19.14 13.97 25.52
C ARG A 115 -18.70 15.30 26.12
N GLY A 116 -17.39 15.58 26.13
CA GLY A 116 -16.82 16.87 26.57
C GLY A 116 -16.69 17.93 25.47
N HIS A 117 -17.09 17.62 24.25
CA HIS A 117 -16.79 18.38 23.03
C HIS A 117 -18.03 18.64 22.14
N ASP A 118 -19.23 18.20 22.55
CA ASP A 118 -20.45 18.40 21.77
C ASP A 118 -20.81 19.89 21.67
N GLN A 119 -20.89 20.40 20.43
CA GLN A 119 -21.20 21.79 20.12
C GLN A 119 -22.30 21.87 19.05
N PRO A 120 -23.01 23.01 18.92
CA PRO A 120 -23.86 23.29 17.77
C PRO A 120 -23.11 23.17 16.44
N LEU A 121 -23.74 22.59 15.41
CA LEU A 121 -23.19 22.39 14.06
C LEU A 121 -24.22 22.78 12.99
N SER A 122 -23.75 23.27 11.83
CA SER A 122 -24.50 23.28 10.57
C SER A 122 -23.80 22.38 9.56
N PHE A 123 -24.60 21.70 8.74
CA PHE A 123 -24.14 20.93 7.58
C PHE A 123 -24.77 21.44 6.26
N ALA A 124 -25.55 22.53 6.31
CA ALA A 124 -26.24 23.05 5.13
C ALA A 124 -25.32 23.77 4.14
N ARG A 125 -24.18 24.31 4.61
CA ARG A 125 -23.18 25.03 3.81
C ARG A 125 -21.78 24.90 4.42
N TYR A 126 -20.75 24.92 3.56
CA TYR A 126 -19.35 24.90 4.00
C TYR A 126 -19.03 26.02 5.00
N GLY A 127 -18.53 25.65 6.19
CA GLY A 127 -18.06 26.60 7.20
C GLY A 127 -19.16 27.49 7.81
N GLU A 128 -20.43 27.16 7.64
CA GLU A 128 -21.54 27.93 8.20
C GLU A 128 -21.62 27.79 9.73
N TYR A 129 -21.85 28.92 10.41
CA TYR A 129 -22.13 28.93 11.83
C TYR A 129 -23.61 28.61 12.09
N PRO A 130 -23.91 27.66 12.99
CA PRO A 130 -25.27 27.24 13.29
C PRO A 130 -26.12 28.36 13.87
N ARG A 131 -27.36 28.47 13.40
CA ARG A 131 -28.42 29.27 14.04
C ARG A 131 -29.07 28.42 15.11
N SER A 132 -29.40 29.01 16.26
CA SER A 132 -29.80 28.28 17.48
C SER A 132 -31.07 27.43 17.36
N VAL A 133 -31.89 27.65 16.33
CA VAL A 133 -33.13 26.90 16.06
C VAL A 133 -32.86 25.65 15.22
N ASP A 134 -31.98 25.75 14.22
CA ASP A 134 -31.75 24.72 13.20
C ASP A 134 -30.47 23.88 13.48
N ALA A 135 -29.78 24.16 14.59
CA ALA A 135 -28.50 23.55 14.93
C ALA A 135 -28.62 22.05 15.28
N SER A 136 -27.87 21.21 14.56
CA SER A 136 -27.58 19.85 15.02
C SER A 136 -26.38 19.85 15.99
N THR A 137 -26.00 18.68 16.49
CA THR A 137 -24.76 18.46 17.28
C THR A 137 -24.17 17.09 16.95
N ALA A 138 -22.92 16.84 17.34
CA ALA A 138 -22.28 15.54 17.10
C ALA A 138 -23.03 14.42 17.83
N VAL A 139 -23.47 14.65 19.07
CA VAL A 139 -24.27 13.68 19.83
C VAL A 139 -25.64 13.47 19.19
N ARG A 140 -26.31 14.51 18.67
CA ARG A 140 -27.58 14.35 17.92
C ARG A 140 -27.38 13.47 16.69
N GLU A 141 -26.35 13.72 15.88
CA GLU A 141 -26.07 12.90 14.71
C GLU A 141 -25.76 11.44 15.08
N LEU A 142 -25.02 11.20 16.16
CA LEU A 142 -24.74 9.85 16.66
C LEU A 142 -25.99 9.13 17.18
N LEU A 143 -26.93 9.82 17.83
CA LEU A 143 -28.21 9.25 18.25
C LEU A 143 -29.11 8.95 17.04
N ALA A 144 -29.14 9.83 16.03
CA ALA A 144 -29.81 9.54 14.76
C ALA A 144 -29.19 8.34 14.02
N THR A 145 -27.87 8.17 14.09
CA THR A 145 -27.17 6.99 13.53
C THR A 145 -27.43 5.73 14.35
N ALA A 146 -27.55 5.82 15.68
CA ALA A 146 -28.01 4.72 16.52
C ALA A 146 -29.45 4.29 16.20
N ALA A 147 -30.33 5.25 15.89
CA ALA A 147 -31.70 4.96 15.44
C ALA A 147 -31.72 4.28 14.06
N TRP A 148 -30.91 4.77 13.11
CA TRP A 148 -30.76 4.18 11.77
C TRP A 148 -30.21 2.73 11.80
N LEU A 149 -29.38 2.38 12.79
CA LEU A 149 -28.91 1.00 12.97
C LEU A 149 -30.03 0.01 13.34
N GLY A 150 -31.15 0.47 13.93
CA GLY A 150 -32.24 -0.40 14.39
C GLY A 150 -31.74 -1.55 15.28
N HIS A 151 -32.29 -2.75 15.14
CA HIS A 151 -31.82 -3.95 15.88
C HIS A 151 -30.32 -4.26 15.73
N HIS A 152 -29.65 -3.87 14.63
CA HIS A 152 -28.20 -4.01 14.51
C HIS A 152 -27.45 -3.15 15.57
N GLY A 153 -28.09 -2.08 16.06
CA GLY A 153 -27.63 -1.24 17.16
C GLY A 153 -27.82 -1.83 18.56
N THR A 154 -28.25 -3.10 18.72
CA THR A 154 -28.52 -3.74 20.04
C THR A 154 -27.40 -3.55 21.06
N ALA A 155 -26.13 -3.60 20.63
CA ALA A 155 -24.97 -3.37 21.49
C ALA A 155 -24.90 -1.96 22.13
N LEU A 156 -25.60 -0.97 21.57
CA LEU A 156 -25.69 0.40 22.10
C LEU A 156 -26.68 0.51 23.27
N ALA A 157 -27.76 -0.29 23.28
CA ALA A 157 -28.91 -0.07 24.15
C ALA A 157 -28.57 -0.01 25.66
N PRO A 158 -27.67 -0.85 26.23
CA PRO A 158 -27.28 -0.72 27.64
C PRO A 158 -26.59 0.61 27.95
N ARG A 159 -25.79 1.15 27.02
CA ARG A 159 -25.12 2.45 27.20
C ARG A 159 -26.08 3.61 27.05
N LEU A 160 -26.96 3.56 26.05
CA LEU A 160 -27.94 4.60 25.77
C LEU A 160 -28.90 4.79 26.94
N ARG A 161 -29.44 3.70 27.51
CA ARG A 161 -30.25 3.76 28.75
C ARG A 161 -29.47 4.42 29.89
N ALA A 162 -28.25 3.95 30.17
CA ALA A 162 -27.40 4.53 31.22
C ALA A 162 -27.02 6.01 31.01
N LEU A 163 -27.03 6.55 29.78
CA LEU A 163 -26.83 7.98 29.51
C LEU A 163 -28.06 8.82 29.88
N GLY A 164 -29.26 8.26 29.65
CA GLY A 164 -30.55 8.84 30.07
C GLY A 164 -30.74 8.78 31.58
N ASP A 165 -30.59 7.59 32.18
CA ASP A 165 -30.76 7.34 33.62
C ASP A 165 -29.87 8.23 34.48
N ALA A 166 -28.60 8.42 34.07
CA ALA A 166 -27.65 9.27 34.77
C ALA A 166 -27.89 10.78 34.57
N GLY A 167 -28.91 11.19 33.80
CA GLY A 167 -29.22 12.59 33.51
C GLY A 167 -28.14 13.32 32.70
N THR A 168 -27.18 12.60 32.11
CA THR A 168 -25.97 13.18 31.50
C THR A 168 -26.19 13.83 30.13
N LEU A 169 -27.33 13.53 29.47
CA LEU A 169 -27.70 14.14 28.20
C LEU A 169 -28.56 15.40 28.40
N PRO A 170 -28.25 16.52 27.70
CA PRO A 170 -29.09 17.71 27.70
C PRO A 170 -30.55 17.40 27.33
N LEU A 171 -31.52 18.07 27.96
CA LEU A 171 -32.95 17.81 27.78
C LEU A 171 -33.39 17.75 26.30
N ARG A 172 -32.83 18.63 25.45
CA ARG A 172 -33.10 18.69 24.00
C ARG A 172 -32.74 17.42 23.20
N LEU A 173 -31.98 16.49 23.79
CA LEU A 173 -31.53 15.24 23.16
C LEU A 173 -32.29 14.01 23.70
N ARG A 174 -33.29 14.19 24.57
CA ARG A 174 -34.10 13.08 25.09
C ARG A 174 -34.96 12.44 24.00
N ASP A 175 -35.61 13.26 23.16
CA ASP A 175 -36.42 12.74 22.06
C ASP A 175 -35.58 11.95 21.03
N ASP A 176 -34.32 12.40 20.79
CA ASP A 176 -33.34 11.70 19.95
C ASP A 176 -32.91 10.37 20.58
N LEU A 177 -32.66 10.34 21.89
CA LEU A 177 -32.28 9.15 22.65
C LEU A 177 -33.41 8.11 22.66
N ASP A 178 -34.63 8.54 22.95
CA ASP A 178 -35.80 7.67 23.01
C ASP A 178 -36.17 7.16 21.60
N ALA A 179 -35.92 7.94 20.55
CA ALA A 179 -36.05 7.47 19.17
C ALA A 179 -35.02 6.38 18.83
N ALA A 180 -33.76 6.55 19.24
CA ALA A 180 -32.72 5.53 19.07
C ALA A 180 -33.07 4.24 19.82
N LEU A 181 -33.48 4.33 21.09
CA LEU A 181 -33.88 3.16 21.88
C LEU A 181 -35.09 2.45 21.28
N ARG A 182 -36.15 3.18 20.88
CA ARG A 182 -37.33 2.59 20.20
C ARG A 182 -36.97 1.88 18.89
N ALA A 183 -36.04 2.41 18.10
CA ALA A 183 -35.63 1.78 16.85
C ALA A 183 -34.80 0.49 17.07
N ILE A 184 -33.95 0.49 18.11
CA ILE A 184 -33.17 -0.68 18.50
C ILE A 184 -34.07 -1.80 19.07
N ASP A 185 -34.94 -1.46 20.02
CA ASP A 185 -35.83 -2.44 20.67
C ASP A 185 -36.98 -2.90 19.76
N GLY A 186 -37.36 -2.10 18.76
CA GLY A 186 -38.58 -2.28 17.96
C GLY A 186 -38.51 -3.31 16.82
N THR A 187 -37.38 -4.02 16.63
CA THR A 187 -37.21 -4.97 15.50
C THR A 187 -36.69 -6.36 15.92
N SER A 188 -37.48 -7.07 16.74
CA SER A 188 -37.25 -8.48 17.10
C SER A 188 -37.54 -9.46 15.93
N ARG A 189 -36.60 -9.53 14.99
CA ARG A 189 -36.43 -10.69 14.10
C ARG A 189 -35.09 -11.35 14.39
N GLU A 190 -35.08 -12.68 14.36
CA GLU A 190 -33.88 -13.49 14.59
C GLU A 190 -32.84 -13.23 13.49
N ALA A 191 -31.87 -12.38 13.79
CA ALA A 191 -30.67 -12.24 12.97
C ALA A 191 -29.86 -13.54 13.08
N LYS A 192 -29.43 -14.11 11.95
CA LYS A 192 -28.47 -15.21 11.96
C LYS A 192 -27.09 -14.66 12.36
N ASP A 193 -26.40 -15.38 13.25
CA ASP A 193 -25.03 -15.06 13.69
C ASP A 193 -23.98 -15.29 12.59
N GLU A 194 -24.01 -14.50 11.52
CA GLU A 194 -22.97 -14.49 10.49
C GLU A 194 -21.75 -13.68 10.96
N ALA A 195 -20.89 -14.35 11.74
CA ALA A 195 -19.46 -14.05 11.92
C ALA A 195 -19.09 -12.56 12.17
N CYS A 196 -19.73 -11.96 13.19
CA CYS A 196 -19.58 -10.58 13.70
C CYS A 196 -18.13 -10.00 13.70
N CYS A 197 -17.09 -10.82 13.80
CA CYS A 197 -15.70 -10.37 13.87
C CYS A 197 -14.99 -10.15 12.51
N SER A 198 -15.42 -10.74 11.38
CA SER A 198 -14.60 -10.72 10.16
C SER A 198 -14.48 -9.31 9.56
N PHE A 199 -15.62 -8.66 9.31
CA PHE A 199 -15.70 -7.46 8.46
C PHE A 199 -14.87 -6.27 8.98
N VAL A 200 -14.80 -6.06 10.29
CA VAL A 200 -13.96 -4.98 10.87
C VAL A 200 -12.47 -5.31 10.78
N LEU A 201 -12.11 -6.59 10.97
CA LEU A 201 -10.73 -7.03 10.82
C LEU A 201 -10.27 -6.92 9.37
N ASP A 202 -11.13 -7.28 8.41
CA ASP A 202 -10.88 -7.14 6.97
C ASP A 202 -10.78 -5.65 6.54
N LEU A 203 -11.57 -4.74 7.15
CA LEU A 203 -11.48 -3.29 6.89
C LEU A 203 -10.20 -2.64 7.43
N ALA A 204 -9.62 -3.16 8.51
CA ALA A 204 -8.43 -2.61 9.16
C ALA A 204 -7.10 -3.22 8.64
N ARG A 205 -7.15 -4.38 7.99
CA ARG A 205 -6.00 -5.23 7.66
C ARG A 205 -5.62 -5.17 6.19
N PHE A 206 -4.35 -4.90 5.92
CA PHE A 206 -3.72 -5.14 4.61
C PHE A 206 -2.63 -6.21 4.77
N SER A 207 -2.92 -7.45 4.39
CA SER A 207 -1.94 -8.56 4.38
C SER A 207 -1.34 -8.77 2.98
N TRP A 208 -0.02 -8.93 2.91
CA TRP A 208 0.70 -9.12 1.66
C TRP A 208 1.08 -10.60 1.48
N ARG A 209 0.73 -11.18 0.32
CA ARG A 209 1.23 -12.51 -0.05
C ARG A 209 2.75 -12.46 -0.11
N SER A 210 3.42 -13.49 0.41
CA SER A 210 4.87 -13.45 0.65
C SER A 210 5.68 -13.19 -0.63
N SER A 211 5.20 -13.62 -1.79
CA SER A 211 5.76 -13.36 -3.13
C SER A 211 5.70 -11.91 -3.62
N GLU A 212 4.91 -11.04 -2.99
CA GLU A 212 4.55 -9.70 -3.50
C GLU A 212 5.08 -8.55 -2.62
N ARG A 213 5.80 -8.85 -1.54
CA ARG A 213 6.28 -7.86 -0.55
C ARG A 213 7.29 -6.87 -1.14
N GLN A 214 7.11 -5.59 -0.82
CA GLN A 214 7.94 -4.48 -1.30
C GLN A 214 9.37 -4.56 -0.75
N ASP A 215 10.36 -4.44 -1.65
CA ASP A 215 11.79 -4.53 -1.34
C ASP A 215 12.29 -3.30 -0.55
N SER A 216 12.87 -3.55 0.62
CA SER A 216 13.36 -2.54 1.57
C SER A 216 14.65 -1.84 1.12
N LYS A 217 15.30 -2.25 0.00
CA LYS A 217 16.52 -1.65 -0.57
C LYS A 217 16.56 -0.12 -0.60
N SER A 218 15.43 0.53 -0.79
CA SER A 218 15.31 2.00 -0.85
C SER A 218 15.53 2.71 0.49
N ILE A 219 15.49 1.98 1.61
CA ILE A 219 15.57 2.51 2.97
C ILE A 219 16.58 1.78 3.87
N GLU A 220 17.29 0.76 3.38
CA GLU A 220 18.30 0.00 4.18
C GLU A 220 19.33 0.92 4.86
N SER A 221 19.68 2.04 4.22
CA SER A 221 20.63 3.05 4.72
C SER A 221 20.00 4.19 5.53
N THR A 222 18.68 4.20 5.76
CA THR A 222 18.01 5.17 6.64
C THR A 222 18.61 5.05 8.04
N VAL A 223 19.16 6.14 8.57
CA VAL A 223 19.83 6.17 9.87
C VAL A 223 18.85 6.60 10.95
N PHE A 224 18.72 5.78 11.98
CA PHE A 224 17.94 6.08 13.17
C PHE A 224 18.84 6.35 14.37
N GLU A 225 18.36 7.19 15.27
CA GLU A 225 18.83 7.31 16.65
C GLU A 225 17.74 6.76 17.59
N ASP A 226 18.12 5.93 18.55
CA ASP A 226 17.20 5.34 19.52
C ASP A 226 16.94 6.25 20.74
N GLN A 227 16.09 5.80 21.66
CA GLN A 227 15.86 6.47 22.96
C GLN A 227 17.12 6.66 23.82
N SER A 228 18.24 6.03 23.48
CA SER A 228 19.50 5.99 24.22
C SER A 228 20.61 6.83 23.56
N GLY A 229 20.38 7.37 22.36
CA GLY A 229 21.40 8.07 21.57
C GLY A 229 22.27 7.15 20.72
N VAL A 230 21.89 5.88 20.55
CA VAL A 230 22.59 4.91 19.71
C VAL A 230 22.14 5.06 18.27
N LEU A 231 23.10 5.25 17.35
CA LEU A 231 22.85 5.28 15.92
C LEU A 231 22.85 3.87 15.33
N SER A 232 21.91 3.57 14.43
CA SER A 232 21.83 2.30 13.69
C SER A 232 21.08 2.47 12.37
N THR A 233 21.37 1.64 11.37
CA THR A 233 20.64 1.70 10.09
C THR A 233 19.37 0.84 10.11
N TYR A 234 18.46 1.07 9.16
CA TYR A 234 17.29 0.21 8.95
C TYR A 234 17.70 -1.26 8.75
N HIS A 235 18.77 -1.51 8.00
CA HIS A 235 19.33 -2.85 7.77
C HIS A 235 19.62 -3.57 9.10
N ASP A 236 20.26 -2.88 10.05
CA ASP A 236 20.75 -3.47 11.30
C ASP A 236 19.62 -3.70 12.31
N LEU A 237 18.64 -2.79 12.35
CA LEU A 237 17.49 -2.85 13.27
C LEU A 237 16.46 -3.89 12.87
N PHE A 238 16.16 -4.03 11.57
CA PHE A 238 14.96 -4.73 11.10
C PHE A 238 15.23 -6.09 10.42
N ARG A 239 16.48 -6.49 10.22
CA ARG A 239 16.82 -7.82 9.67
C ARG A 239 17.07 -8.88 10.74
N GLY A 240 16.85 -10.14 10.37
CA GLY A 240 17.15 -11.34 11.17
C GLY A 240 15.96 -11.96 11.91
N GLY A 241 14.92 -11.18 12.24
CA GLY A 241 13.70 -11.66 12.90
C GLY A 241 12.53 -10.71 12.68
N PRO A 242 11.27 -11.15 12.85
CA PRO A 242 10.10 -10.30 12.60
C PRO A 242 10.06 -9.11 13.56
N THR A 243 9.55 -7.97 13.10
CA THR A 243 9.46 -6.75 13.90
C THR A 243 8.09 -6.08 13.75
N ILE A 244 7.44 -5.78 14.87
CA ILE A 244 6.20 -5.00 14.92
C ILE A 244 6.59 -3.52 14.99
N VAL A 245 6.29 -2.73 13.95
CA VAL A 245 6.66 -1.31 13.82
C VAL A 245 5.42 -0.44 13.90
N ALA A 246 5.29 0.34 14.97
CA ALA A 246 4.27 1.39 15.09
C ALA A 246 4.83 2.76 14.69
N PHE A 247 3.96 3.68 14.25
CA PHE A 247 4.33 5.08 14.02
C PHE A 247 3.59 6.04 14.97
N PHE A 248 4.30 7.05 15.47
CA PHE A 248 3.81 7.99 16.48
C PHE A 248 4.52 9.36 16.43
N TYR A 249 4.24 10.27 17.36
CA TYR A 249 5.11 11.40 17.72
C TYR A 249 4.75 11.92 19.12
N THR A 250 5.68 12.57 19.84
CA THR A 250 5.41 12.96 21.25
C THR A 250 4.48 14.17 21.40
N ARG A 251 4.30 14.98 20.34
CA ARG A 251 3.44 16.18 20.33
C ARG A 251 1.98 15.94 19.93
N CYS A 252 1.55 14.69 19.79
CA CYS A 252 0.16 14.33 19.53
C CYS A 252 -0.73 14.76 20.70
N ASP A 253 -1.68 15.67 20.44
CA ASP A 253 -2.68 16.13 21.40
C ASP A 253 -3.80 15.10 21.62
N ASN A 254 -4.18 14.36 20.57
CA ASN A 254 -5.19 13.32 20.63
C ASN A 254 -4.70 12.09 21.45
N PRO A 255 -5.31 11.79 22.61
CA PRO A 255 -4.88 10.68 23.46
C PRO A 255 -5.21 9.30 22.85
N LEU A 256 -6.23 9.22 22.01
CA LEU A 256 -6.71 7.99 21.34
C LEU A 256 -5.84 7.57 20.15
N LYS A 257 -4.94 8.46 19.70
CA LYS A 257 -3.93 8.18 18.67
C LYS A 257 -2.58 7.84 19.31
N CYS A 258 -1.51 8.61 19.09
CA CYS A 258 -0.13 8.21 19.44
C CYS A 258 0.07 7.80 20.91
N SER A 259 -0.61 8.46 21.84
CA SER A 259 -0.49 8.13 23.26
C SER A 259 -1.01 6.71 23.57
N LEU A 260 -2.17 6.37 23.03
CA LEU A 260 -2.72 5.01 23.11
C LEU A 260 -1.86 4.01 22.33
N THR A 261 -1.43 4.32 21.10
CA THR A 261 -0.60 3.43 20.26
C THR A 261 0.64 2.92 21.01
N ILE A 262 1.31 3.77 21.80
CA ILE A 262 2.51 3.40 22.55
C ILE A 262 2.21 2.52 23.78
N TRP A 263 1.05 2.64 24.45
CA TRP A 263 0.63 1.56 25.38
C TRP A 263 0.25 0.31 24.61
N LYS A 264 -0.55 0.37 23.54
CA LYS A 264 -0.94 -0.83 22.77
C LYS A 264 0.30 -1.66 22.39
N LEU A 265 1.40 -1.01 22.01
CA LEU A 265 2.71 -1.67 21.78
C LEU A 265 3.34 -2.26 23.07
N ALA A 266 3.23 -1.58 24.22
CA ALA A 266 3.64 -2.11 25.52
C ALA A 266 2.76 -3.28 26.01
N GLN A 267 1.46 -3.27 25.68
CA GLN A 267 0.56 -4.35 26.03
C GLN A 267 0.83 -5.57 25.11
N VAL A 268 1.18 -5.33 23.84
CA VAL A 268 1.74 -6.34 22.90
C VAL A 268 3.03 -6.99 23.43
N GLN A 269 3.97 -6.24 24.01
CA GLN A 269 5.19 -6.83 24.61
C GLN A 269 4.84 -7.91 25.66
N ARG A 270 3.85 -7.62 26.52
CA ARG A 270 3.40 -8.58 27.55
C ARG A 270 2.68 -9.81 26.96
N LEU A 271 2.02 -9.67 25.81
CA LEU A 271 1.46 -10.82 25.07
C LEU A 271 2.54 -11.65 24.37
N LEU A 272 3.61 -11.03 23.87
CA LEU A 272 4.78 -11.75 23.35
C LEU A 272 5.50 -12.52 24.47
N GLU A 273 5.52 -11.98 25.69
CA GLU A 273 6.08 -12.63 26.88
C GLU A 273 5.23 -13.82 27.35
N SER A 274 3.91 -13.64 27.52
CA SER A 274 3.01 -14.71 27.98
C SER A 274 2.93 -15.89 26.99
N ARG A 275 3.18 -15.64 25.70
CA ARG A 275 3.31 -16.66 24.65
C ARG A 275 4.73 -17.22 24.47
N GLY A 276 5.72 -16.76 25.25
CA GLY A 276 7.12 -17.24 25.16
C GLY A 276 7.90 -16.81 23.91
N VAL A 277 7.38 -15.88 23.11
CA VAL A 277 7.94 -15.47 21.80
C VAL A 277 8.64 -14.10 21.80
N ALA A 278 8.64 -13.36 22.92
CA ALA A 278 9.40 -12.11 23.09
C ALA A 278 10.92 -12.27 22.86
N GLY A 279 11.44 -13.49 22.94
CA GLY A 279 12.80 -13.81 22.52
C GLY A 279 13.06 -13.66 21.00
N GLN A 280 12.00 -13.72 20.18
CA GLN A 280 12.07 -13.95 18.73
C GLN A 280 11.49 -12.79 17.89
N ILE A 281 10.53 -12.04 18.43
CA ILE A 281 9.84 -10.92 17.76
C ILE A 281 10.28 -9.60 18.42
N ARG A 282 10.70 -8.64 17.60
CA ARG A 282 11.08 -7.28 18.04
C ARG A 282 9.87 -6.33 18.03
N THR A 283 9.97 -5.21 18.73
CA THR A 283 9.02 -4.09 18.58
C THR A 283 9.75 -2.78 18.35
N ALA A 284 9.26 -1.92 17.48
CA ALA A 284 9.76 -0.57 17.30
C ALA A 284 8.63 0.44 17.24
N ALA A 285 8.89 1.66 17.70
CA ALA A 285 8.04 2.82 17.45
C ALA A 285 8.85 3.92 16.77
N ILE A 286 8.47 4.33 15.56
CA ILE A 286 9.17 5.35 14.78
C ILE A 286 8.41 6.67 14.87
N THR A 287 9.10 7.76 15.16
CA THR A 287 8.47 9.09 15.17
C THR A 287 8.30 9.70 13.78
N TYR A 288 7.15 10.33 13.54
CA TYR A 288 6.91 11.23 12.40
C TYR A 288 7.66 12.58 12.53
N ASP A 289 8.14 12.92 13.72
CA ASP A 289 8.63 14.24 14.14
C ASP A 289 10.08 14.17 14.68
N PRO A 290 11.05 13.65 13.90
CA PRO A 290 12.39 13.34 14.39
C PRO A 290 13.19 14.57 14.82
N ALA A 291 12.80 15.77 14.40
CA ALA A 291 13.44 17.03 14.79
C ALA A 291 13.10 17.42 16.24
N PHE A 292 11.86 17.17 16.70
CA PHE A 292 11.45 17.46 18.07
C PHE A 292 11.67 16.28 19.01
N ASP A 293 11.44 15.06 18.56
CA ASP A 293 11.46 13.85 19.38
C ASP A 293 12.89 13.31 19.62
N LEU A 294 13.67 14.07 20.38
CA LEU A 294 15.04 13.74 20.81
C LEU A 294 15.06 12.51 21.76
N PRO A 295 16.20 11.79 21.91
CA PRO A 295 16.30 10.55 22.70
C PRO A 295 15.64 10.59 24.08
N ASP A 296 15.87 11.61 24.91
CA ASP A 296 15.26 11.67 26.25
C ASP A 296 13.74 11.97 26.23
N ARG A 297 13.22 12.61 25.17
CA ARG A 297 11.77 12.74 24.97
C ARG A 297 11.17 11.39 24.58
N LEU A 298 11.81 10.65 23.67
CA LEU A 298 11.44 9.27 23.34
C LEU A 298 11.41 8.40 24.62
N ARG A 299 12.54 8.36 25.34
CA ARG A 299 12.73 7.60 26.59
C ARG A 299 11.63 7.89 27.62
N THR A 300 11.31 9.16 27.83
CA THR A 300 10.27 9.61 28.78
C THR A 300 8.87 9.23 28.28
N PHE A 301 8.57 9.45 27.00
CA PHE A 301 7.26 9.17 26.41
C PHE A 301 6.91 7.67 26.42
N GLY A 302 7.89 6.81 26.14
CA GLY A 302 7.76 5.35 26.22
C GLY A 302 7.64 4.85 27.66
N LYS A 303 8.53 5.30 28.56
CA LYS A 303 8.50 4.91 29.99
C LYS A 303 7.16 5.23 30.65
N ASN A 304 6.62 6.42 30.41
CA ASN A 304 5.35 6.87 30.99
C ASN A 304 4.12 6.09 30.46
N ARG A 305 4.31 5.18 29.50
CA ARG A 305 3.27 4.31 28.90
C ARG A 305 3.55 2.82 29.12
N GLY A 306 4.57 2.49 29.92
CA GLY A 306 4.94 1.12 30.27
C GLY A 306 5.69 0.35 29.18
N LEU A 307 6.13 1.02 28.11
CA LEU A 307 6.87 0.36 27.01
C LEU A 307 8.29 -0.01 27.48
N ARG A 308 8.64 -1.30 27.45
CA ARG A 308 10.03 -1.73 27.67
C ARG A 308 10.91 -1.24 26.52
N MET A 309 12.10 -0.80 26.86
CA MET A 309 13.13 -0.31 25.93
C MET A 309 14.43 -1.09 26.19
N ASP A 310 14.90 -1.82 25.18
CA ASP A 310 16.10 -2.68 25.21
C ASP A 310 16.60 -2.96 23.77
N SER A 311 17.51 -3.92 23.60
CA SER A 311 18.10 -4.27 22.28
C SER A 311 17.14 -4.96 21.29
N LYS A 312 15.89 -5.23 21.66
CA LYS A 312 14.82 -5.72 20.78
C LYS A 312 13.59 -4.81 20.76
N HIS A 313 13.57 -3.78 21.61
CA HIS A 313 12.43 -2.90 21.81
C HIS A 313 12.89 -1.44 21.83
N SER A 314 12.56 -0.66 20.80
CA SER A 314 13.15 0.67 20.61
C SER A 314 12.14 1.72 20.20
N LEU A 315 12.35 2.98 20.62
CA LEU A 315 11.72 4.16 20.05
C LEU A 315 12.79 4.87 19.23
N LEU A 316 12.47 5.23 17.99
CA LEU A 316 13.44 5.58 16.97
C LEU A 316 13.07 6.90 16.30
N ARG A 317 14.04 7.80 16.13
CA ARG A 317 13.93 8.97 15.25
C ARG A 317 14.85 8.79 14.04
N ALA A 318 14.32 8.95 12.83
CA ALA A 318 15.13 8.94 11.61
C ALA A 318 15.91 10.26 11.52
N VAL A 319 17.23 10.21 11.73
CA VAL A 319 18.13 11.36 11.62
C VAL A 319 18.60 11.60 10.18
N ASP A 320 18.54 10.57 9.33
CA ASP A 320 18.63 10.65 7.88
C ASP A 320 17.61 9.69 7.23
N GLY A 321 17.21 9.94 5.99
CA GLY A 321 16.37 9.03 5.20
C GLY A 321 14.87 9.03 5.54
N ILE A 322 14.36 10.02 6.27
CA ILE A 322 12.92 10.11 6.64
C ILE A 322 11.98 10.20 5.41
N ALA A 323 12.41 10.84 4.32
CA ALA A 323 11.59 10.96 3.10
C ALA A 323 11.37 9.61 2.37
N PRO A 324 12.40 8.82 2.00
CA PRO A 324 12.19 7.49 1.45
C PRO A 324 11.54 6.53 2.46
N LEU A 325 11.77 6.69 3.78
CA LEU A 325 11.06 5.93 4.81
C LEU A 325 9.54 6.15 4.76
N ARG A 326 9.09 7.41 4.72
CA ARG A 326 7.66 7.76 4.54
C ARG A 326 7.09 7.16 3.25
N SER A 327 7.86 7.19 2.16
CA SER A 327 7.45 6.63 0.87
C SER A 327 7.42 5.10 0.84
N TYR A 328 8.27 4.42 1.59
CA TYR A 328 8.29 2.95 1.66
C TYR A 328 7.10 2.39 2.43
N PHE A 329 6.80 3.00 3.59
CA PHE A 329 5.66 2.60 4.43
C PHE A 329 4.31 3.17 3.96
N GLY A 330 4.29 4.11 3.00
CA GLY A 330 3.06 4.73 2.49
C GLY A 330 2.33 5.61 3.52
N LEU A 331 3.09 6.19 4.46
CA LEU A 331 2.57 6.74 5.72
C LEU A 331 1.51 7.83 5.52
N GLY A 332 0.40 7.66 6.21
CA GLY A 332 -0.74 8.57 6.21
C GLY A 332 -0.52 9.78 7.08
N VAL A 333 0.47 10.62 6.76
CA VAL A 333 0.85 11.79 7.55
C VAL A 333 1.06 13.05 6.69
N SER A 334 0.34 14.11 7.06
CA SER A 334 0.48 15.47 6.51
C SER A 334 1.23 16.38 7.46
N PHE A 335 1.81 17.45 6.90
CA PHE A 335 2.61 18.44 7.63
C PHE A 335 2.15 19.86 7.27
N ALA A 336 2.38 20.80 8.18
CA ALA A 336 2.43 22.22 7.91
C ALA A 336 3.82 22.71 8.36
N ALA A 337 4.63 23.19 7.42
CA ALA A 337 6.07 23.30 7.53
C ALA A 337 6.68 22.00 8.12
N SER A 338 7.31 22.08 9.29
CA SER A 338 7.91 20.93 10.00
C SER A 338 7.00 20.28 11.05
N LEU A 339 5.75 20.74 11.20
CA LEU A 339 4.82 20.24 12.21
C LEU A 339 3.90 19.16 11.63
N VAL A 340 3.81 18.01 12.32
CA VAL A 340 2.80 16.97 12.04
C VAL A 340 1.40 17.58 12.24
N ASN A 341 0.52 17.39 11.25
CA ASN A 341 -0.71 18.16 11.11
C ASN A 341 -1.97 17.28 11.16
N ARG A 342 -1.99 16.20 10.36
CA ARG A 342 -2.87 15.03 10.57
C ARG A 342 -2.05 13.77 10.35
N HIS A 343 -2.34 12.73 11.11
CA HIS A 343 -1.78 11.41 10.88
C HIS A 343 -2.82 10.29 11.14
N ARG A 344 -2.60 9.12 10.53
CA ARG A 344 -3.29 7.86 10.84
C ARG A 344 -2.66 7.17 12.06
N ILE A 345 -3.41 6.25 12.67
CA ILE A 345 -2.81 5.15 13.42
C ILE A 345 -2.29 4.14 12.40
N GLU A 346 -1.00 3.78 12.48
CA GLU A 346 -0.36 2.85 11.54
C GLU A 346 0.59 1.92 12.30
N VAL A 347 0.40 0.61 12.10
CA VAL A 347 1.29 -0.47 12.58
C VAL A 347 1.59 -1.40 11.41
N PHE A 348 2.85 -1.79 11.27
CA PHE A 348 3.35 -2.66 10.22
C PHE A 348 4.04 -3.87 10.83
N LEU A 349 3.87 -5.02 10.19
CA LEU A 349 4.59 -6.25 10.50
C LEU A 349 5.70 -6.42 9.47
N LEU A 350 6.95 -6.39 9.93
CA LEU A 350 8.12 -6.67 9.10
C LEU A 350 8.50 -8.14 9.19
N ASP A 351 8.83 -8.75 8.05
CA ASP A 351 9.41 -10.08 7.99
C ASP A 351 10.91 -10.10 8.36
N ARG A 352 11.51 -11.29 8.37
CA ARG A 352 12.91 -11.50 8.77
C ARG A 352 13.94 -10.82 7.84
N GLN A 353 13.51 -10.29 6.69
CA GLN A 353 14.33 -9.52 5.75
C GLN A 353 14.10 -8.01 5.89
N GLY A 354 13.25 -7.56 6.82
CA GLY A 354 12.92 -6.15 7.03
C GLY A 354 11.84 -5.61 6.07
N ARG A 355 11.10 -6.48 5.38
CA ARG A 355 10.04 -6.06 4.43
C ARG A 355 8.66 -6.08 5.05
N ILE A 356 7.79 -5.16 4.66
CA ILE A 356 6.38 -5.16 5.06
C ILE A 356 5.70 -6.45 4.60
N ALA A 357 5.16 -7.21 5.55
CA ALA A 357 4.39 -8.44 5.36
C ALA A 357 2.89 -8.24 5.63
N GLY A 358 2.55 -7.29 6.50
CA GLY A 358 1.17 -6.89 6.77
C GLY A 358 1.13 -5.52 7.46
N SER A 359 -0.04 -4.89 7.49
CA SER A 359 -0.25 -3.64 8.22
C SER A 359 -1.68 -3.48 8.71
N PHE A 360 -1.82 -2.75 9.81
CA PHE A 360 -3.06 -2.28 10.41
C PHE A 360 -3.07 -0.76 10.37
N GLN A 361 -4.09 -0.16 9.75
CA GLN A 361 -4.11 1.29 9.46
C GLN A 361 -5.46 1.93 9.77
N ARG A 362 -5.42 3.26 10.01
CA ARG A 362 -6.54 4.14 10.37
C ARG A 362 -7.15 3.86 11.74
N LEU A 363 -7.72 2.67 11.91
CA LEU A 363 -8.54 2.28 13.06
C LEU A 363 -7.69 1.74 14.23
N HIS A 364 -8.30 1.61 15.41
CA HIS A 364 -7.77 0.81 16.51
C HIS A 364 -7.63 -0.66 16.10
N TRP A 365 -6.44 -1.20 16.34
CA TRP A 365 -6.05 -2.59 16.10
C TRP A 365 -6.13 -3.41 17.39
N ASP A 366 -6.36 -4.72 17.27
CA ASP A 366 -6.35 -5.64 18.41
C ASP A 366 -4.92 -6.17 18.70
N GLU A 367 -4.51 -6.13 19.96
CA GLU A 367 -3.17 -6.54 20.40
C GLU A 367 -2.92 -8.04 20.24
N ALA A 368 -3.94 -8.90 20.37
CA ALA A 368 -3.78 -10.34 20.19
C ALA A 368 -3.61 -10.69 18.72
N HIS A 369 -4.46 -10.15 17.83
CA HIS A 369 -4.38 -10.35 16.38
C HIS A 369 -3.07 -9.83 15.77
N VAL A 370 -2.57 -8.68 16.24
CA VAL A 370 -1.24 -8.18 15.86
C VAL A 370 -0.13 -9.15 16.26
N VAL A 371 -0.26 -9.81 17.41
CA VAL A 371 0.68 -10.84 17.89
C VAL A 371 0.52 -12.17 17.15
N ASP A 372 -0.70 -12.60 16.82
CA ASP A 372 -0.98 -13.81 16.04
C ASP A 372 -0.31 -13.73 14.65
N GLU A 373 -0.52 -12.63 13.94
CA GLU A 373 0.11 -12.38 12.64
C GLU A 373 1.64 -12.25 12.75
N ALA A 374 2.16 -11.58 13.80
CA ALA A 374 3.61 -11.49 14.03
C ALA A 374 4.24 -12.86 14.36
N VAL A 375 3.51 -13.75 15.04
CA VAL A 375 3.94 -15.14 15.31
C VAL A 375 3.91 -15.98 14.04
N ALA A 376 2.93 -15.80 13.14
CA ALA A 376 2.90 -16.48 11.85
C ALA A 376 4.18 -16.20 11.02
N LEU A 377 4.74 -14.99 11.11
CA LEU A 377 6.01 -14.61 10.44
C LEU A 377 7.27 -15.30 11.00
N LEU A 378 7.19 -16.03 12.12
CA LEU A 378 8.30 -16.86 12.60
C LEU A 378 8.46 -18.13 11.74
N SER A 379 7.36 -18.65 11.19
CA SER A 379 7.29 -19.85 10.36
C SER A 379 7.39 -19.59 8.85
N ASP A 380 7.35 -18.32 8.44
CA ASP A 380 7.34 -17.90 7.04
C ASP A 380 8.71 -18.15 6.36
N PRO A 381 8.79 -18.97 5.29
CA PRO A 381 10.06 -19.32 4.67
C PRO A 381 10.71 -18.08 4.02
N PRO A 382 12.07 -18.02 3.98
CA PRO A 382 12.78 -16.86 3.45
C PRO A 382 12.51 -16.67 1.95
N VAL A 383 11.61 -15.74 1.61
CA VAL A 383 11.18 -15.48 0.23
C VAL A 383 12.38 -15.06 -0.61
N ALA A 384 12.74 -15.89 -1.58
CA ALA A 384 13.80 -15.61 -2.55
C ALA A 384 13.53 -14.26 -3.25
N PRO A 385 14.57 -13.45 -3.51
CA PRO A 385 14.39 -12.11 -4.08
C PRO A 385 13.70 -12.20 -5.44
N SER A 386 12.61 -11.45 -5.59
CA SER A 386 11.79 -11.42 -6.80
C SER A 386 12.64 -10.99 -8.00
N ARG A 387 12.84 -11.92 -8.93
CA ARG A 387 13.42 -11.61 -10.24
C ARG A 387 12.37 -10.82 -11.01
N GLY A 388 12.57 -9.51 -11.12
CA GLY A 388 11.58 -8.55 -11.60
C GLY A 388 10.80 -9.04 -12.82
N THR A 389 9.48 -9.04 -12.70
CA THR A 389 8.54 -9.65 -13.65
C THR A 389 8.57 -8.96 -15.01
N VAL A 390 9.31 -9.52 -15.96
CA VAL A 390 9.24 -9.10 -17.36
C VAL A 390 7.97 -9.68 -17.98
N TRP A 391 6.89 -8.90 -17.85
CA TRP A 391 5.67 -8.96 -18.67
C TRP A 391 5.04 -10.35 -18.85
N SER A 392 4.46 -10.89 -17.78
CA SER A 392 3.66 -12.13 -17.77
C SER A 392 2.28 -11.92 -18.43
N GLY A 393 2.27 -11.67 -19.74
CA GLY A 393 1.09 -11.37 -20.55
C GLY A 393 0.68 -12.48 -21.53
N LEU A 394 0.86 -13.75 -21.17
CA LEU A 394 0.42 -14.95 -21.92
C LEU A 394 0.37 -16.15 -20.94
N PRO A 395 -0.63 -17.04 -20.99
CA PRO A 395 -0.68 -18.23 -20.14
C PRO A 395 0.42 -19.24 -20.51
N ALA A 396 0.72 -20.15 -19.57
CA ALA A 396 1.92 -20.98 -19.60
C ALA A 396 1.96 -22.04 -20.72
N VAL A 397 2.53 -21.67 -21.88
CA VAL A 397 3.05 -22.65 -22.84
C VAL A 397 4.52 -22.92 -22.50
N GLY A 398 4.73 -23.93 -21.64
CA GLY A 398 6.05 -24.36 -21.17
C GLY A 398 6.88 -25.10 -22.24
N PRO A 399 7.81 -26.01 -21.85
CA PRO A 399 8.84 -26.56 -22.74
C PRO A 399 8.31 -27.26 -24.00
N SER A 400 7.03 -27.67 -24.03
CA SER A 400 6.33 -28.12 -25.24
C SER A 400 6.49 -27.17 -26.43
N ALA A 401 6.43 -25.84 -26.23
CA ALA A 401 6.65 -24.87 -27.31
C ALA A 401 8.10 -24.89 -27.85
N ALA A 402 9.09 -25.12 -26.98
CA ALA A 402 10.49 -25.23 -27.37
C ALA A 402 10.76 -26.54 -28.13
N ILE A 403 10.09 -27.63 -27.75
CA ILE A 403 10.13 -28.92 -28.46
C ILE A 403 9.45 -28.77 -29.84
N ILE A 404 8.28 -28.14 -29.93
CA ILE A 404 7.60 -27.86 -31.20
C ILE A 404 8.48 -26.98 -32.10
N MET A 405 9.11 -25.92 -31.59
CA MET A 405 10.08 -25.09 -32.34
C MET A 405 11.42 -25.79 -32.65
N ALA A 406 11.73 -26.93 -32.02
CA ALA A 406 12.86 -27.77 -32.37
C ALA A 406 12.51 -28.79 -33.46
N CYS A 407 11.29 -29.32 -33.44
CA CYS A 407 10.76 -30.29 -34.41
C CYS A 407 10.20 -29.63 -35.68
N LEU A 408 9.79 -28.36 -35.64
CA LEU A 408 9.43 -27.59 -36.83
C LEU A 408 10.64 -27.45 -37.77
N PRO A 409 10.53 -27.85 -39.05
CA PRO A 409 11.67 -27.86 -39.95
C PRO A 409 12.14 -26.44 -40.26
N LYS A 410 13.42 -26.17 -40.01
CA LYS A 410 14.08 -24.87 -40.26
C LYS A 410 14.53 -24.69 -41.72
N CYS A 411 14.16 -25.61 -42.60
CA CYS A 411 14.50 -25.62 -44.02
C CYS A 411 13.23 -25.40 -44.87
N PRO A 412 13.21 -24.42 -45.81
CA PRO A 412 12.06 -24.18 -46.69
C PRO A 412 11.66 -25.40 -47.53
N LEU A 413 12.63 -26.21 -47.99
CA LEU A 413 12.37 -27.41 -48.79
C LEU A 413 11.61 -28.49 -48.00
N CYS A 414 11.88 -28.60 -46.70
CA CYS A 414 11.14 -29.49 -45.80
C CYS A 414 9.71 -28.97 -45.54
N TRP A 415 9.52 -27.64 -45.50
CA TRP A 415 8.18 -27.04 -45.47
C TRP A 415 7.38 -27.32 -46.74
N SER A 416 7.99 -27.23 -47.94
CA SER A 416 7.30 -27.62 -49.18
C SER A 416 6.95 -29.11 -49.22
N ALA A 417 7.82 -29.99 -48.71
CA ALA A 417 7.51 -31.41 -48.59
C ALA A 417 6.33 -31.67 -47.64
N TYR A 418 6.31 -31.01 -46.48
CA TYR A 418 5.24 -31.14 -45.48
C TYR A 418 3.90 -30.60 -46.02
N LEU A 419 3.89 -29.40 -46.61
CA LEU A 419 2.70 -28.82 -47.23
C LEU A 419 2.20 -29.61 -48.44
N SER A 420 3.09 -30.25 -49.20
CA SER A 420 2.71 -31.17 -50.29
C SER A 420 2.13 -32.47 -49.75
N SER A 421 2.64 -33.01 -48.64
CA SER A 421 2.05 -34.19 -47.98
C SER A 421 0.68 -33.91 -47.35
N ALA A 422 0.42 -32.65 -46.96
CA ALA A 422 -0.87 -32.17 -46.47
C ALA A 422 -1.85 -31.75 -47.60
N GLY A 423 -1.46 -31.85 -48.88
CA GLY A 423 -2.30 -31.45 -50.03
C GLY A 423 -2.49 -29.93 -50.19
N LEU A 424 -1.76 -29.09 -49.45
CA LEU A 424 -1.97 -27.64 -49.39
C LEU A 424 -1.19 -26.83 -50.44
N THR A 425 -0.44 -27.51 -51.33
CA THR A 425 0.37 -26.87 -52.39
C THR A 425 -0.45 -25.99 -53.34
N ALA A 426 -1.74 -26.29 -53.55
CA ALA A 426 -2.64 -25.47 -54.36
C ALA A 426 -2.88 -24.04 -53.79
N PHE A 427 -2.70 -23.83 -52.48
CA PHE A 427 -2.92 -22.51 -51.85
C PHE A 427 -1.68 -21.59 -51.89
N ALA A 428 -0.49 -22.13 -52.17
CA ALA A 428 0.77 -21.41 -51.98
C ALA A 428 0.98 -20.24 -52.97
N PHE A 429 0.55 -20.40 -54.23
CA PHE A 429 0.84 -19.41 -55.28
C PHE A 429 0.05 -18.10 -55.14
N ASN A 430 -1.17 -18.13 -54.59
CA ASN A 430 -1.94 -16.91 -54.31
C ASN A 430 -1.57 -16.21 -52.98
N ALA A 431 -0.71 -16.83 -52.16
CA ALA A 431 -0.32 -16.29 -50.84
C ALA A 431 0.99 -15.47 -50.87
N TYR A 432 1.75 -15.52 -51.97
CA TYR A 432 3.13 -15.01 -52.08
C TYR A 432 3.34 -13.56 -51.57
N PRO A 433 2.47 -12.57 -51.89
CA PRO A 433 2.66 -11.20 -51.41
C PRO A 433 2.50 -11.05 -49.88
N ARG A 434 1.55 -11.79 -49.29
CA ARG A 434 1.27 -11.73 -47.84
C ARG A 434 2.33 -12.47 -47.03
N ALA A 435 2.89 -13.56 -47.58
CA ALA A 435 4.02 -14.27 -46.98
C ALA A 435 5.28 -13.36 -46.91
N LEU A 436 5.58 -12.62 -47.97
CA LEU A 436 6.67 -11.64 -48.00
C LEU A 436 6.45 -10.49 -46.99
N GLN A 437 5.24 -9.95 -46.89
CA GLN A 437 4.91 -8.92 -45.90
C GLN A 437 5.11 -9.41 -44.46
N LEU A 438 4.69 -10.63 -44.15
CA LEU A 438 4.88 -11.23 -42.83
C LEU A 438 6.36 -11.51 -42.51
N ALA A 439 7.12 -12.01 -43.50
CA ALA A 439 8.56 -12.22 -43.36
C ALA A 439 9.33 -10.90 -43.11
N GLY A 440 8.97 -9.83 -43.84
CA GLY A 440 9.52 -8.49 -43.62
C GLY A 440 9.21 -7.94 -42.23
N LEU A 441 7.97 -8.10 -41.75
CA LEU A 441 7.57 -7.70 -40.40
C LEU A 441 8.37 -8.45 -39.32
N LEU A 442 8.54 -9.77 -39.46
CA LEU A 442 9.32 -10.58 -38.54
C LEU A 442 10.81 -10.19 -38.51
N LEU A 443 11.39 -9.85 -39.66
CA LEU A 443 12.76 -9.34 -39.76
C LEU A 443 12.93 -7.96 -39.09
N LEU A 444 11.93 -7.07 -39.21
CA LEU A 444 11.93 -5.77 -38.52
C LEU A 444 11.81 -5.94 -36.99
N VAL A 445 10.94 -6.83 -36.52
CA VAL A 445 10.81 -7.17 -35.09
C VAL A 445 12.11 -7.79 -34.54
N HIS A 446 12.75 -8.67 -35.32
CA HIS A 446 14.08 -9.22 -34.98
C HIS A 446 15.13 -8.12 -34.85
N LEU A 447 15.24 -7.23 -35.84
CA LEU A 447 16.19 -6.10 -35.79
C LEU A 447 15.93 -5.16 -34.61
N GLY A 448 14.68 -4.83 -34.31
CA GLY A 448 14.32 -4.02 -33.14
C GLY A 448 14.75 -4.68 -31.81
N SER A 449 14.53 -5.99 -31.68
CA SER A 449 14.95 -6.77 -30.50
C SER A 449 16.47 -6.81 -30.33
N VAL A 450 17.22 -7.04 -31.42
CA VAL A 450 18.69 -7.04 -31.39
C VAL A 450 19.26 -5.64 -31.19
N PHE A 451 18.66 -4.59 -31.77
CA PHE A 451 19.04 -3.18 -31.57
C PHE A 451 18.86 -2.74 -30.12
N TRP A 452 17.69 -2.99 -29.51
CA TRP A 452 17.42 -2.62 -28.12
C TRP A 452 18.34 -3.35 -27.14
N ARG A 453 18.69 -4.61 -27.46
CA ARG A 453 19.73 -5.36 -26.74
C ARG A 453 21.12 -4.76 -26.94
N ALA A 454 21.52 -4.42 -28.17
CA ALA A 454 22.82 -3.79 -28.44
C ALA A 454 22.97 -2.44 -27.73
N ARG A 455 21.90 -1.62 -27.68
CA ARG A 455 21.86 -0.36 -26.92
C ARG A 455 22.02 -0.56 -25.41
N SER A 456 21.54 -1.68 -24.85
CA SER A 456 21.61 -1.99 -23.42
C SER A 456 22.83 -2.82 -23.00
N THR A 457 23.55 -3.46 -23.94
CA THR A 457 24.79 -4.22 -23.66
C THR A 457 26.06 -3.63 -24.29
N GLY A 458 25.92 -2.62 -25.16
CA GLY A 458 27.01 -2.07 -25.97
C GLY A 458 27.44 -2.93 -27.17
N GLN A 459 26.79 -4.07 -27.42
CA GLN A 459 27.27 -5.11 -28.35
C GLN A 459 26.77 -4.92 -29.80
N TRP A 460 27.20 -3.81 -30.41
CA TRP A 460 26.83 -3.40 -31.76
C TRP A 460 27.23 -4.39 -32.88
N PHE A 461 28.26 -5.21 -32.67
CA PHE A 461 28.73 -6.16 -33.70
C PHE A 461 27.66 -7.22 -34.09
N GLY A 462 26.94 -7.78 -33.11
CA GLY A 462 25.85 -8.74 -33.40
C GLY A 462 24.63 -8.09 -34.07
N PHE A 463 24.38 -6.80 -33.78
CA PHE A 463 23.39 -6.01 -34.50
C PHE A 463 23.82 -5.74 -35.95
N GLY A 464 25.08 -5.37 -36.19
CA GLY A 464 25.63 -5.18 -37.54
C GLY A 464 25.53 -6.43 -38.42
N LEU A 465 25.86 -7.60 -37.86
CA LEU A 465 25.67 -8.90 -38.54
C LEU A 465 24.19 -9.17 -38.86
N SER A 466 23.28 -8.92 -37.92
CA SER A 466 21.84 -9.09 -38.15
C SER A 466 21.31 -8.12 -39.21
N LEU A 467 21.77 -6.87 -39.21
CA LEU A 467 21.36 -5.83 -40.17
C LEU A 467 21.85 -6.15 -41.58
N ALA A 468 23.12 -6.54 -41.74
CA ALA A 468 23.68 -6.96 -43.03
C ALA A 468 22.98 -8.21 -43.57
N GLY A 469 22.70 -9.19 -42.69
CA GLY A 469 21.94 -10.39 -43.05
C GLY A 469 20.51 -10.08 -43.50
N THR A 470 19.79 -9.23 -42.77
CA THR A 470 18.44 -8.79 -43.16
C THR A 470 18.44 -8.02 -44.48
N ALA A 471 19.45 -7.17 -44.72
CA ALA A 471 19.58 -6.46 -46.00
C ALA A 471 19.79 -7.42 -47.18
N LEU A 472 20.60 -8.47 -47.02
CA LEU A 472 20.79 -9.53 -48.03
C LEU A 472 19.52 -10.35 -48.28
N VAL A 473 18.75 -10.68 -47.24
CA VAL A 473 17.44 -11.35 -47.40
C VAL A 473 16.42 -10.42 -48.07
N GLY A 474 16.47 -9.12 -47.80
CA GLY A 474 15.67 -8.10 -48.51
C GLY A 474 16.06 -7.97 -49.99
N ALA A 475 17.35 -8.06 -50.32
CA ALA A 475 17.85 -7.96 -51.68
C ALA A 475 17.32 -9.08 -52.60
N THR A 476 17.12 -10.30 -52.08
CA THR A 476 16.60 -11.43 -52.88
C THR A 476 15.20 -11.25 -53.45
N ILE A 477 14.43 -10.28 -52.95
CA ILE A 477 13.14 -9.86 -53.54
C ILE A 477 13.35 -9.26 -54.94
N TRP A 478 14.53 -8.69 -55.21
CA TRP A 478 14.88 -8.00 -56.45
C TRP A 478 15.96 -8.73 -57.27
N SER A 479 16.90 -9.43 -56.60
CA SER A 479 18.06 -10.07 -57.24
C SER A 479 17.93 -11.58 -57.47
N GLY A 480 16.80 -12.19 -57.12
CA GLY A 480 16.66 -13.65 -57.11
C GLY A 480 17.23 -14.32 -55.84
N PRO A 481 17.05 -15.64 -55.68
CA PRO A 481 17.20 -16.34 -54.40
C PRO A 481 18.65 -16.54 -53.92
N ASP A 482 19.66 -16.36 -54.77
CA ASP A 482 21.02 -16.85 -54.52
C ASP A 482 21.72 -16.22 -53.31
N ALA A 483 21.33 -15.00 -52.91
CA ALA A 483 21.86 -14.34 -51.70
C ALA A 483 21.13 -14.74 -50.40
N GLN A 484 20.01 -15.47 -50.48
CA GLN A 484 19.18 -15.85 -49.33
C GLN A 484 19.91 -16.71 -48.28
N PRO A 485 20.69 -17.76 -48.63
CA PRO A 485 21.39 -18.56 -47.63
C PRO A 485 22.43 -17.74 -46.87
N LEU A 486 23.20 -16.90 -47.55
CA LEU A 486 24.22 -16.05 -46.91
C LEU A 486 23.58 -15.03 -45.95
N GLY A 487 22.51 -14.36 -46.37
CA GLY A 487 21.75 -13.46 -45.51
C GLY A 487 21.18 -14.17 -44.27
N THR A 488 20.63 -15.36 -44.44
CA THR A 488 20.07 -16.18 -43.34
C THR A 488 21.14 -16.61 -42.33
N VAL A 489 22.34 -16.98 -42.82
CA VAL A 489 23.50 -17.29 -41.95
C VAL A 489 23.94 -16.07 -41.15
N LEU A 490 24.00 -14.88 -41.76
CA LEU A 490 24.40 -13.63 -41.10
C LEU A 490 23.38 -13.18 -40.04
N VAL A 491 22.07 -13.28 -40.30
CA VAL A 491 21.02 -13.04 -39.30
C VAL A 491 21.18 -13.99 -38.11
N SER A 492 21.40 -15.28 -38.38
CA SER A 492 21.57 -16.31 -37.36
C SER A 492 22.83 -16.09 -36.51
N ALA A 493 23.95 -15.74 -37.15
CA ALA A 493 25.21 -15.44 -36.47
C ALA A 493 25.12 -14.18 -35.60
N GLY A 494 24.51 -13.10 -36.11
CA GLY A 494 24.27 -11.87 -35.35
C GLY A 494 23.39 -12.11 -34.11
N ALA A 495 22.29 -12.86 -34.29
CA ALA A 495 21.41 -13.28 -33.20
C ALA A 495 22.15 -14.10 -32.12
N LEU A 496 22.99 -15.04 -32.54
CA LEU A 496 23.78 -15.89 -31.64
C LEU A 496 24.82 -15.08 -30.86
N VAL A 497 25.56 -14.17 -31.53
CA VAL A 497 26.53 -13.27 -30.89
C VAL A 497 25.84 -12.38 -29.86
N SER A 498 24.71 -11.75 -30.22
CA SER A 498 23.88 -10.95 -29.31
C SER A 498 23.13 -11.76 -28.24
N ALA A 499 23.25 -13.09 -28.22
CA ALA A 499 22.78 -13.94 -27.13
C ALA A 499 23.94 -14.43 -26.23
N LEU A 500 25.06 -14.84 -26.82
CA LEU A 500 26.22 -15.40 -26.11
C LEU A 500 27.14 -14.35 -25.47
N GLY A 501 27.07 -13.08 -25.90
CA GLY A 501 27.97 -12.00 -25.50
C GLY A 501 28.06 -11.67 -23.99
N ARG A 502 27.30 -12.33 -23.11
CA ARG A 502 27.37 -12.16 -21.64
C ARG A 502 28.56 -12.83 -20.95
N ARG A 503 29.47 -13.53 -21.66
CA ARG A 503 30.59 -14.28 -21.04
C ARG A 503 32.00 -14.15 -21.68
N PRO A 504 32.60 -12.95 -21.78
CA PRO A 504 34.09 -12.85 -21.80
C PRO A 504 34.70 -12.25 -20.53
N SER A 505 34.18 -11.11 -20.06
CA SER A 505 34.89 -10.22 -19.11
C SER A 505 35.08 -10.81 -17.70
N GLN A 506 34.05 -11.45 -17.13
CA GLN A 506 34.10 -11.94 -15.75
C GLN A 506 34.98 -13.18 -15.56
N TRP A 507 35.21 -13.98 -16.60
CA TRP A 507 36.13 -15.12 -16.55
C TRP A 507 37.59 -14.68 -16.66
N ALA A 508 37.89 -13.75 -17.57
CA ALA A 508 39.24 -13.18 -17.70
C ALA A 508 39.71 -12.48 -16.40
N LEU A 509 38.81 -11.76 -15.71
CA LEU A 509 39.10 -11.13 -14.42
C LEU A 509 39.36 -12.16 -13.30
N ARG A 510 38.56 -13.22 -13.19
CA ARG A 510 38.78 -14.29 -12.20
C ARG A 510 40.08 -15.06 -12.45
N ILE A 511 40.40 -15.36 -13.71
CA ILE A 511 41.66 -16.04 -14.07
C ILE A 511 42.87 -15.13 -13.76
N ARG A 512 42.78 -13.82 -14.03
CA ARG A 512 43.82 -12.87 -13.59
C ARG A 512 43.99 -12.84 -12.08
N GLN A 513 42.91 -12.77 -11.30
CA GLN A 513 43.00 -12.82 -9.83
C GLN A 513 43.68 -14.11 -9.34
N VAL A 514 43.25 -15.28 -9.83
CA VAL A 514 43.83 -16.58 -9.42
C VAL A 514 45.31 -16.70 -9.80
N ILE A 515 45.75 -16.14 -10.92
CA ILE A 515 47.17 -16.09 -11.33
C ILE A 515 47.98 -15.07 -10.51
N GLN A 516 47.35 -13.99 -10.03
CA GLN A 516 48.01 -12.94 -9.24
C GLN A 516 48.09 -13.27 -7.74
N THR A 517 47.13 -13.98 -7.16
CA THR A 517 47.15 -14.42 -5.75
C THR A 517 47.93 -15.73 -5.59
N GLY A 518 49.19 -15.74 -6.01
CA GLY A 518 50.01 -16.94 -6.10
C GLY A 518 50.36 -17.58 -4.76
N VAL A 519 49.63 -18.64 -4.37
CA VAL A 519 49.93 -19.48 -3.20
C VAL A 519 50.26 -20.90 -3.65
N PHE A 520 51.51 -21.11 -4.09
CA PHE A 520 52.14 -22.44 -4.10
C PHE A 520 53.67 -22.32 -4.07
N ARG A 521 54.29 -22.50 -2.90
CA ARG A 521 55.75 -22.61 -2.79
C ARG A 521 56.18 -23.53 -1.64
N ARG A 522 56.72 -24.69 -2.03
CA ARG A 522 57.65 -25.57 -1.28
C ARG A 522 57.16 -26.23 0.02
N THR A 523 56.89 -27.53 -0.10
CA THR A 523 57.25 -28.53 0.93
C THR A 523 57.62 -29.88 0.29
N VAL A 524 58.65 -29.87 -0.56
CA VAL A 524 59.41 -31.08 -0.96
C VAL A 524 60.89 -30.69 -1.08
N GLU A 525 61.67 -30.94 -0.03
CA GLU A 525 63.04 -31.46 -0.13
C GLU A 525 63.60 -31.85 1.25
N ARG A 526 64.34 -32.97 1.28
CA ARG A 526 65.32 -33.41 2.31
C ARG A 526 64.82 -34.06 3.62
N THR A 527 65.17 -35.36 3.69
CA THR A 527 65.78 -36.09 4.83
C THR A 527 65.15 -35.93 6.21
#